data_AF-G9K768-F1
#
_entry.id   AF-G9K768-F1
#
_cell.length_a   1.000
_cell.length_b   1.000
_cell.length_c   1.000
_cell.angle_alpha   90.00
_cell.angle_beta   90.00
_cell.angle_gamma   90.00
#
_symmetry.space_group_name_H-M   'P 1'
#
loop_
_entity.id
_entity.type
_entity.pdbx_description
1 polymer ?
#
loop_
_entity_poly.entity_id
_entity_poly.type
_entity_poly.pdbx_seq_one_letter_code
_entity_poly.pdbx_strand_id
1 'polypeptide(L)'
;VSYLEVYNEQIRDLLVNSGPLAVREDAQKGVVVQGLTLHQPKSSEEILQLLDSGNKNRTQHPTDMNATSSRSHAVFQIYLRQQDKTASISQNVRIAKMSLIDLAGSERASTTTAKGTRFIEG
;
A
#
# COMPACT_ATOMS: atom_id res chain seq x y z
N VAL A 1 -7.64 -7.68 2.79
CA VAL A 1 -7.22 -6.42 2.13
C VAL A 1 -6.21 -5.73 3.02
N SER A 2 -5.12 -5.24 2.44
CA SER A 2 -4.16 -4.38 3.12
C SER A 2 -3.88 -3.17 2.23
N TYR A 3 -3.60 -2.01 2.83
CA TYR A 3 -3.32 -0.79 2.06
C TYR A 3 -2.16 -0.03 2.71
N LEU A 4 -1.11 0.24 1.95
CA LEU A 4 0.04 0.99 2.42
C LEU A 4 0.41 2.13 1.49
N GLU A 5 1.05 3.14 2.06
CA GLU A 5 1.77 4.19 1.36
C GLU A 5 3.27 3.98 1.56
N VAL A 6 4.04 4.25 0.51
CA VAL A 6 5.48 4.50 0.59
C VAL A 6 5.69 5.97 0.29
N TYR A 7 6.19 6.71 1.29
CA TYR A 7 6.46 8.14 1.19
C TYR A 7 7.79 8.44 1.86
N ASN A 8 8.71 9.06 1.12
CA ASN A 8 10.07 9.36 1.59
C ASN A 8 10.74 8.14 2.25
N GLU A 9 10.73 7.00 1.56
CA GLU A 9 11.26 5.70 2.04
C GLU A 9 10.64 5.17 3.35
N GLN A 10 9.56 5.78 3.84
CA GLN A 10 8.80 5.29 4.99
C GLN A 10 7.52 4.61 4.53
N ILE A 11 7.27 3.43 5.11
CA ILE A 11 6.03 2.69 4.88
C ILE A 11 5.03 3.04 5.96
N ARG A 12 3.77 3.29 5.59
CA ARG A 12 2.67 3.52 6.53
C ARG A 12 1.46 2.70 6.15
N ASP A 13 0.72 2.24 7.15
CA ASP A 13 -0.62 1.68 6.94
C ASP A 13 -1.62 2.80 6.65
N LEU A 14 -2.44 2.65 5.61
CA LEU A 14 -3.47 3.63 5.25
C LEU A 14 -4.84 3.33 5.86
N LEU A 15 -5.05 2.15 6.45
CA LEU A 15 -6.33 1.73 7.05
C LEU A 15 -6.35 1.92 8.58
N VAL A 16 -5.19 2.05 9.21
CA VAL A 16 -5.07 2.37 10.63
C VAL A 16 -4.07 3.49 10.87
N ASN A 17 -4.35 4.34 11.84
CA ASN A 17 -3.39 5.35 12.27
C ASN A 17 -2.23 4.66 12.99
N SER A 18 -1.12 4.47 12.27
CA SER A 18 0.09 3.82 12.75
C SER A 18 1.31 4.69 12.46
N GLY A 19 2.37 4.50 13.24
CA GLY A 19 3.68 5.05 12.90
C GLY A 19 4.30 4.33 11.69
N PRO A 20 5.52 4.74 11.29
CA PRO A 20 6.26 4.05 10.23
C PRO A 20 6.41 2.55 10.51
N LEU A 21 6.20 1.74 9.48
CA LEU A 21 6.29 0.28 9.53
C LEU A 21 7.65 -0.20 9.00
N ALA A 22 8.19 -1.24 9.61
CA ALA A 22 9.46 -1.83 9.22
C ALA A 22 9.27 -2.95 8.18
N VAL A 23 10.16 -2.98 7.18
CA VAL A 23 10.30 -4.11 6.26
C VAL A 23 11.17 -5.19 6.89
N ARG A 24 10.77 -6.44 6.77
CA ARG A 24 11.50 -7.61 7.26
C ARG A 24 11.50 -8.73 6.24
N GLU A 25 12.46 -9.63 6.35
CA GLU A 25 12.46 -10.89 5.60
C GLU A 25 11.86 -12.01 6.46
N ASP A 26 10.90 -12.73 5.90
CA ASP A 26 10.33 -13.96 6.45
C ASP A 26 10.79 -15.15 5.60
N ALA A 27 11.26 -16.21 6.25
CA ALA A 27 11.87 -17.37 5.58
C ALA A 27 10.90 -18.11 4.63
N GLN A 28 9.58 -17.99 4.82
CA GLN A 28 8.58 -18.66 4.00
C GLN A 28 7.82 -17.70 3.07
N LYS A 29 7.63 -16.46 3.51
CA LYS A 29 6.79 -15.46 2.84
C LYS A 29 7.59 -14.42 2.06
N GLY A 30 8.93 -14.44 2.18
CA GLY A 30 9.81 -13.43 1.59
C GLY A 30 9.69 -12.10 2.34
N VAL A 31 9.79 -10.99 1.60
CA VAL A 31 9.73 -9.65 2.18
C VAL A 31 8.33 -9.32 2.70
N VAL A 32 8.23 -8.97 3.98
CA VAL A 32 6.99 -8.62 4.69
C VAL A 32 7.10 -7.25 5.35
N VAL A 33 5.98 -6.53 5.41
CA VAL A 33 5.88 -5.28 6.18
C VAL A 33 5.32 -5.63 7.56
N GLN A 34 6.16 -5.51 8.59
CA GLN A 34 5.75 -5.85 9.94
C GLN A 34 4.74 -4.82 10.47
N GLY A 35 3.61 -5.30 10.98
CA GLY A 35 2.55 -4.46 11.54
C GLY A 35 1.55 -3.94 10.50
N LEU A 36 1.73 -4.24 9.21
CA LEU A 36 0.73 -3.94 8.19
C LEU A 36 -0.55 -4.73 8.46
N THR A 37 -1.67 -4.02 8.55
CA THR A 37 -2.96 -4.62 8.87
C THR A 37 -3.56 -5.38 7.69
N LEU A 38 -4.29 -6.45 8.00
CA LEU A 38 -5.05 -7.24 7.05
C LEU A 38 -6.52 -7.27 7.45
N HIS A 39 -7.34 -6.52 6.73
CA HIS A 39 -8.78 -6.45 6.92
C HIS A 39 -9.51 -7.55 6.15
N GLN A 40 -10.62 -8.07 6.70
CA GLN A 40 -11.42 -9.13 6.09
C GLN A 40 -12.82 -8.63 5.70
N PRO A 41 -12.93 -7.78 4.66
CA PRO A 41 -14.22 -7.29 4.20
C PRO A 41 -15.11 -8.43 3.72
N LYS A 42 -16.43 -8.27 3.88
CA LYS A 42 -17.45 -9.27 3.55
C LYS A 42 -18.12 -9.02 2.20
N SER A 43 -17.91 -7.86 1.59
CA SER A 43 -18.48 -7.52 0.30
C SER A 43 -17.56 -6.62 -0.54
N SER A 44 -17.90 -6.45 -1.82
CA SER A 44 -17.24 -5.49 -2.71
C SER A 44 -17.35 -4.05 -2.20
N GLU A 45 -18.49 -3.71 -1.62
CA GLU A 45 -18.77 -2.37 -1.11
C GLU A 45 -17.83 -2.03 0.07
N GLU A 46 -17.61 -2.98 0.98
CA GLU A 46 -16.65 -2.81 2.07
C GLU A 46 -15.20 -2.67 1.56
N ILE A 47 -14.83 -3.39 0.48
CA ILE A 47 -13.52 -3.22 -0.16
C ILE A 47 -13.37 -1.78 -0.69
N LEU A 48 -14.39 -1.27 -1.38
CA LEU A 48 -14.40 0.09 -1.93
C LEU A 48 -14.38 1.15 -0.82
N GLN A 49 -15.07 0.92 0.30
CA GLN A 49 -15.02 1.80 1.47
C GLN A 49 -13.62 1.86 2.09
N LEU A 50 -12.93 0.73 2.21
CA LEU A 50 -11.54 0.69 2.69
C LEU A 50 -10.59 1.42 1.73
N LEU A 51 -10.79 1.29 0.42
CA LEU A 51 -10.02 2.01 -0.58
C LEU A 51 -10.23 3.53 -0.44
N ASP A 52 -11.47 4.00 -0.37
CA ASP A 52 -11.81 5.42 -0.20
C ASP A 52 -11.26 5.98 1.12
N SER A 53 -11.45 5.25 2.22
CA SER A 53 -10.91 5.66 3.53
C SER A 53 -9.38 5.74 3.52
N GLY A 54 -8.69 4.76 2.92
CA GLY A 54 -7.24 4.79 2.84
C GLY A 54 -6.71 5.92 1.96
N ASN A 55 -7.42 6.25 0.87
CA ASN A 55 -7.08 7.40 0.02
C ASN A 55 -7.18 8.74 0.77
N LYS A 56 -8.12 8.86 1.72
CA LYS A 56 -8.26 10.04 2.60
C LYS A 56 -7.14 10.12 3.64
N ASN A 57 -6.64 8.98 4.11
CA ASN A 57 -5.55 8.90 5.09
C ASN A 57 -4.16 9.04 4.45
N ARG A 58 -4.05 8.81 3.14
CA ARG A 58 -2.81 8.98 2.38
C ARG A 58 -2.29 10.41 2.57
N THR A 59 -0.97 10.54 2.68
CA THR A 59 -0.34 11.83 2.94
C THR A 59 -0.70 12.85 1.85
N GLN A 60 -1.57 13.81 2.19
CA GLN A 60 -1.98 14.93 1.34
C GLN A 60 -1.50 16.23 1.98
N HIS A 61 -0.23 16.60 1.81
CA HIS A 61 0.24 17.89 2.34
C HIS A 61 -0.37 19.06 1.55
N PRO A 62 -0.84 20.14 2.23
CA PRO A 62 -1.52 21.28 1.62
C PRO A 62 -0.61 22.25 0.86
N THR A 63 0.65 21.91 0.60
CA THR A 63 1.62 22.78 -0.07
C THR A 63 1.78 22.40 -1.54
N ASP A 64 1.24 23.28 -2.39
CA ASP A 64 1.34 23.35 -3.84
C ASP A 64 0.73 22.20 -4.66
N MET A 65 -0.16 22.64 -5.54
CA MET A 65 -1.14 21.93 -6.37
C MET A 65 -0.58 20.81 -7.28
N ASN A 66 0.70 20.42 -7.20
CA ASN A 66 1.30 19.39 -8.06
C ASN A 66 2.53 18.65 -7.49
N ALA A 67 2.96 18.87 -6.23
CA ALA A 67 4.23 18.27 -5.74
C ALA A 67 4.07 17.02 -4.84
N THR A 68 2.85 16.71 -4.41
CA THR A 68 2.59 15.62 -3.44
C THR A 68 2.35 14.26 -4.14
N SER A 69 1.69 14.26 -5.30
CA SER A 69 1.47 13.06 -6.12
C SER A 69 2.75 12.51 -6.77
N SER A 70 3.84 13.29 -6.82
CA SER A 70 5.12 12.85 -7.36
C SER A 70 5.98 12.07 -6.37
N ARG A 71 5.60 11.97 -5.08
CA ARG A 71 6.44 11.36 -4.03
C ARG A 71 5.78 10.28 -3.19
N SER A 72 4.48 10.08 -3.36
CA SER A 72 3.71 9.09 -2.62
C SER A 72 3.34 7.94 -3.54
N HIS A 73 3.77 6.74 -3.22
CA HIS A 73 3.31 5.51 -3.86
C HIS A 73 2.26 4.84 -2.98
N ALA A 74 1.20 4.30 -3.57
CA ALA A 74 0.18 3.58 -2.83
C ALA A 74 0.03 2.15 -3.36
N VAL A 75 -0.07 1.18 -2.44
CA VAL A 75 -0.14 -0.25 -2.77
C VAL A 75 -1.35 -0.86 -2.06
N PHE A 76 -2.45 -1.04 -2.78
CA PHE A 76 -3.66 -1.68 -2.31
C PHE A 76 -3.65 -3.16 -2.69
N GLN A 77 -3.69 -4.05 -1.69
CA GLN A 77 -3.58 -5.50 -1.90
C GLN A 77 -4.86 -6.21 -1.48
N ILE A 78 -5.39 -7.03 -2.38
CA ILE A 78 -6.53 -7.92 -2.14
C ILE A 78 -6.02 -9.35 -2.13
N TYR A 79 -6.28 -10.04 -1.02
CA TYR A 79 -5.98 -11.46 -0.85
C TYR A 79 -7.29 -12.24 -0.95
N LEU A 80 -7.39 -13.14 -1.94
CA LEU A 80 -8.54 -14.02 -2.13
C LEU A 80 -8.13 -15.45 -1.75
N ARG A 81 -8.81 -16.02 -0.75
CA ARG A 81 -8.64 -17.41 -0.33
C ARG A 81 -9.85 -18.21 -0.81
N GLN A 82 -9.64 -19.13 -1.73
CA GLN A 82 -10.65 -20.07 -2.21
C GLN A 82 -10.35 -21.47 -1.68
N GLN A 83 -11.38 -22.14 -1.18
CA GLN A 83 -11.30 -23.51 -0.70
C GLN A 83 -12.56 -24.26 -1.14
N ASP A 84 -12.39 -25.46 -1.70
CA ASP A 84 -13.51 -26.28 -2.12
C ASP A 84 -14.29 -26.82 -0.92
N LYS A 85 -15.62 -26.86 -1.04
CA LYS A 85 -16.52 -27.31 0.04
C LYS A 85 -16.43 -28.83 0.30
N THR A 86 -15.86 -29.61 -0.63
CA THR A 86 -15.64 -31.07 -0.54
C THR A 86 -14.37 -31.42 0.26
N ALA A 87 -14.06 -30.61 1.27
CA ALA A 87 -12.81 -30.61 2.04
C ALA A 87 -12.47 -31.92 2.77
N SER A 88 -13.33 -32.94 2.71
CA SER A 88 -13.06 -34.29 3.24
C SER A 88 -12.04 -35.09 2.41
N ILE A 89 -11.76 -34.69 1.15
CA ILE A 89 -10.96 -35.51 0.21
C ILE A 89 -9.75 -34.74 -0.38
N SER A 90 -9.79 -33.41 -0.47
CA SER A 90 -8.62 -32.62 -0.91
C SER A 90 -8.54 -31.28 -0.19
N GLN A 91 -7.38 -30.98 0.41
CA GLN A 91 -7.10 -29.70 1.07
C GLN A 91 -6.54 -28.65 0.10
N ASN A 92 -7.14 -28.56 -1.09
CA ASN A 92 -6.69 -27.59 -2.09
C ASN A 92 -7.17 -26.18 -1.70
N VAL A 93 -6.32 -25.47 -0.95
CA VAL A 93 -6.49 -24.04 -0.68
C VAL A 93 -5.75 -23.25 -1.74
N ARG A 94 -6.46 -22.40 -2.48
CA ARG A 94 -5.87 -21.46 -3.42
C ARG A 94 -5.87 -20.07 -2.80
N ILE A 95 -4.72 -19.41 -2.84
CA ILE A 95 -4.56 -18.03 -2.41
C ILE A 95 -4.11 -17.23 -3.62
N ALA A 96 -4.91 -16.24 -4.01
CA ALA A 96 -4.53 -15.25 -5.00
C ALA A 96 -4.28 -13.91 -4.31
N LYS A 97 -3.24 -13.20 -4.77
CA LYS A 97 -2.93 -11.84 -4.34
C LYS A 97 -3.02 -10.91 -5.54
N MET A 98 -3.97 -9.99 -5.53
CA MET A 98 -4.06 -8.89 -6.48
C MET A 98 -3.48 -7.64 -5.84
N SER A 99 -2.58 -6.94 -6.54
CA SER A 99 -1.99 -5.69 -6.07
C SER A 99 -2.30 -4.58 -7.06
N LEU A 100 -2.97 -3.53 -6.60
CA LEU A 100 -3.23 -2.30 -7.34
C LEU A 100 -2.24 -1.26 -6.84
N ILE A 101 -1.39 -0.78 -7.73
CA ILE A 101 -0.26 0.07 -7.37
C ILE A 101 -0.39 1.39 -8.12
N ASP A 102 -0.48 2.47 -7.36
CA ASP A 102 -0.39 3.84 -7.85
C ASP A 102 1.03 4.34 -7.59
N LEU A 103 1.79 4.57 -8.66
CA LEU A 103 3.18 4.99 -8.57
C LEU A 103 3.28 6.49 -8.76
N ALA A 104 4.15 7.10 -7.96
CA ALA A 104 4.47 8.50 -8.05
C ALA A 104 5.14 8.85 -9.40
N GLY A 105 4.94 10.09 -9.84
CA GLY A 105 5.46 10.59 -11.13
C GLY A 105 7.00 10.61 -11.21
N SER A 106 7.55 10.31 -12.39
CA SER A 106 9.00 10.19 -12.64
C SER A 106 9.67 11.53 -13.00
N GLU A 107 9.41 12.58 -12.22
CA GLU A 107 9.92 13.92 -12.54
C GLU A 107 11.45 14.00 -12.44
N ARG A 108 12.11 14.42 -13.53
CA ARG A 108 13.57 14.60 -13.57
C ARG A 108 13.96 15.84 -12.76
N ALA A 109 14.96 15.69 -11.89
CA ALA A 109 15.52 16.77 -11.07
C ALA A 109 15.98 18.00 -11.88
N SER A 110 16.35 17.83 -13.15
CA SER A 110 16.80 18.92 -14.04
C SER A 110 15.72 19.95 -14.41
N THR A 111 14.45 19.63 -14.20
CA THR A 111 13.30 20.48 -14.60
C THR A 111 12.70 21.29 -13.45
N THR A 112 13.19 21.13 -12.21
CA THR A 112 12.65 21.85 -11.06
C THR A 112 13.74 22.68 -10.37
N THR A 113 13.43 23.94 -10.06
CA THR A 113 14.26 24.82 -9.24
C THR A 113 14.16 24.41 -7.76
N ALA A 114 14.42 23.14 -7.48
CA ALA A 114 14.29 22.53 -6.17
C ALA A 114 15.51 22.88 -5.30
N LYS A 115 15.36 23.82 -4.36
CA LYS A 115 16.37 24.09 -3.31
C LYS A 115 16.05 23.30 -2.03
N GLY A 116 17.07 22.76 -1.37
CA GLY A 116 16.96 22.12 -0.05
C GLY A 116 16.79 20.59 -0.08
N THR A 117 16.13 20.01 0.93
CA THR A 117 15.86 18.56 1.14
C THR A 117 15.34 17.84 -0.10
N ARG A 118 14.75 18.61 -1.01
CA ARG A 118 14.24 18.22 -2.33
C ARG A 118 15.31 17.67 -3.30
N PHE A 119 16.61 17.92 -3.07
CA PHE A 119 17.71 17.43 -3.92
C PHE A 119 18.19 16.01 -3.57
N ILE A 120 17.84 15.49 -2.39
CA ILE A 120 18.32 14.18 -1.90
C ILE A 120 17.46 13.02 -2.46
N GLU A 121 16.29 13.33 -3.00
CA GLU A 121 15.21 12.36 -3.30
C GLU A 121 14.92 12.20 -4.81
N GLY A 122 15.84 12.59 -5.69
CA GLY A 122 15.71 12.49 -7.15
C GLY A 122 16.64 11.46 -7.78
#